data_AF-A0A847TAF4-F1
#
_entry.id   AF-A0A847TAF4-F1
#
_cell.length_a   1.000
_cell.length_b   1.000
_cell.length_c   1.000
_cell.angle_alpha   90.00
_cell.angle_beta   90.00
_cell.angle_gamma   90.00
#
_symmetry.space_group_name_H-M   'P 1'
#
loop_
_entity.id
_entity.type
_entity.pdbx_description
1 polymer ?
#
loop_
_entity_poly.entity_id
_entity_poly.type
_entity_poly.pdbx_seq_one_letter_code
_entity_poly.pdbx_strand_id
1 'polypeptide(L)'
;MKKWLRQLFMREKKNPEIYTPLYFEKKLAVNMWTDQEVDDFRKALLRTINWVETLTREREITTGTYKTILRRTNPLIADVPLYNFDAEYLAWNHNPADERRFYGDLLQQMMQQRPEVRDQYLPDIGSMGRILSFETSISAGDGAPLEASQGFVDLNDTPPVDTWFYLKSNYDHGTSYACEQVLFCWIPKAFENVMQSAINVEILDSYRWVDENDRLLYQQLQKHLPQS
;
A
#
# COMPACT_ATOMS: atom_id res chain seq x y z
N MET A 1 4.63 69.52 18.43
CA MET A 1 4.08 68.14 18.63
C MET A 1 3.25 67.77 17.41
N LYS A 2 3.46 66.70 16.63
CA LYS A 2 4.37 65.55 16.68
C LYS A 2 4.79 65.21 15.24
N LYS A 3 5.97 65.70 14.81
CA LYS A 3 6.61 65.35 13.53
C LYS A 3 7.15 63.90 13.51
N TRP A 4 7.14 63.24 14.67
CA TRP A 4 7.71 61.91 14.91
C TRP A 4 6.78 60.74 14.54
N LEU A 5 5.46 60.96 14.42
CA LEU A 5 4.51 59.88 14.08
C LEU A 5 4.56 59.46 12.59
N ARG A 6 5.10 60.29 11.68
CA ARG A 6 5.26 59.94 10.26
C ARG A 6 6.46 59.03 9.99
N GLN A 7 7.43 58.94 10.90
CA GLN A 7 8.59 58.06 10.74
C GLN A 7 8.33 56.61 11.16
N LEU A 8 7.28 56.34 11.94
CA LEU A 8 6.98 54.96 12.37
C LEU A 8 6.31 54.08 11.30
N PHE A 9 5.77 54.67 10.23
CA PHE A 9 5.03 53.93 9.18
C PHE A 9 5.78 53.85 7.83
N MET A 10 7.02 54.30 7.77
CA MET A 10 7.90 54.22 6.58
C MET A 10 8.99 53.17 6.81
N ARG A 11 8.65 52.01 7.36
CA ARG A 11 9.50 50.82 7.20
C ARG A 11 9.27 50.34 5.78
N GLU A 12 10.25 50.56 4.91
CA GLU A 12 10.31 49.95 3.59
C GLU A 12 9.94 48.46 3.74
N LYS A 13 8.86 48.05 3.06
CA LYS A 13 8.55 46.63 2.92
C LYS A 13 9.72 46.03 2.16
N LYS A 14 10.71 45.50 2.88
CA LYS A 14 11.67 44.57 2.28
C LYS A 14 10.82 43.51 1.60
N ASN A 15 10.96 43.38 0.28
CA ASN A 15 10.35 42.30 -0.46
C ASN A 15 10.63 41.03 0.35
N PRO A 16 9.59 40.26 0.74
CA PRO A 16 9.86 38.96 1.34
C PRO A 16 10.78 38.25 0.36
N GLU A 17 11.98 37.88 0.84
CA GLU A 17 12.87 37.04 0.07
C GLU A 17 12.00 35.89 -0.41
N ILE A 18 11.81 35.80 -1.72
CA ILE A 18 11.06 34.72 -2.32
C ILE A 18 11.86 33.49 -1.91
N TYR A 19 11.35 32.79 -0.90
CA TYR A 19 11.89 31.54 -0.46
C TYR A 19 11.58 30.58 -1.59
N THR A 20 12.41 30.59 -2.63
CA THR A 20 12.50 29.46 -3.56
C THR A 20 12.79 28.29 -2.64
N PRO A 21 11.85 27.34 -2.46
CA PRO A 21 12.18 26.13 -1.74
C PRO A 21 13.42 25.59 -2.42
N LEU A 22 14.43 25.22 -1.64
CA LEU A 22 15.53 24.38 -2.11
C LEU A 22 14.91 23.07 -2.57
N TYR A 23 14.30 23.08 -3.76
CA TYR A 23 14.07 21.91 -4.59
C TYR A 23 15.48 21.49 -4.99
N PHE A 24 16.16 20.81 -4.08
CA PHE A 24 17.19 19.88 -4.46
C PHE A 24 16.58 19.04 -5.58
N GLU A 25 17.20 19.04 -6.75
CA GLU A 25 17.00 17.99 -7.74
C GLU A 25 17.42 16.68 -7.06
N LYS A 26 16.50 16.14 -6.27
CA LYS A 26 16.68 14.89 -5.57
C LYS A 26 16.67 13.87 -6.70
N LYS A 27 17.88 13.41 -7.04
CA LYS A 27 18.09 12.31 -7.96
C LYS A 27 17.11 11.23 -7.55
N LEU A 28 16.12 10.96 -8.41
CA LEU A 28 15.10 9.94 -8.18
C LEU A 28 15.86 8.67 -7.79
N ALA A 29 15.74 8.30 -6.51
CA ALA A 29 16.29 7.05 -6.05
C ALA A 29 15.45 5.97 -6.74
N VAL A 30 16.10 5.22 -7.63
CA VAL A 30 15.44 4.18 -8.40
C VAL A 30 15.62 2.88 -7.62
N ASN A 31 14.51 2.27 -7.22
CA ASN A 31 14.52 0.93 -6.67
C ASN A 31 15.25 -0.01 -7.64
N MET A 32 16.39 -0.55 -7.22
CA MET A 32 17.10 -1.53 -8.00
C MET A 32 16.51 -2.91 -7.72
N TRP A 33 16.03 -3.55 -8.79
CA TRP A 33 15.50 -4.90 -8.79
C TRP A 33 16.41 -5.79 -9.62
N THR A 34 16.88 -6.88 -9.03
CA THR A 34 17.58 -7.94 -9.76
C THR A 34 16.58 -8.77 -10.56
N ASP A 35 17.04 -9.42 -11.64
CA ASP A 35 16.18 -10.30 -12.43
C ASP A 35 15.53 -11.41 -11.58
N GLN A 36 16.26 -11.92 -10.58
CA GLN A 36 15.73 -12.92 -9.64
C GLN A 36 14.61 -12.34 -8.76
N GLU A 37 14.79 -11.15 -8.20
CA GLU A 37 13.73 -10.51 -7.40
C GLU A 37 12.47 -10.23 -8.25
N VAL A 38 12.64 -9.81 -9.51
CA VAL A 38 11.51 -9.58 -10.42
C VAL A 38 10.77 -10.89 -10.69
N ASP A 39 11.49 -12.00 -10.91
CA ASP A 39 10.86 -13.31 -11.13
C ASP A 39 10.12 -13.83 -9.87
N ASP A 40 10.71 -13.65 -8.69
CA ASP A 40 10.09 -14.03 -7.42
C ASP A 40 8.84 -13.18 -7.13
N PHE A 41 8.93 -11.87 -7.35
CA PHE A 41 7.81 -10.94 -7.26
C PHE A 41 6.66 -11.35 -8.18
N ARG A 42 6.99 -11.66 -9.44
CA ARG A 42 6.03 -12.09 -10.47
C ARG A 42 5.33 -13.40 -10.10
N LYS A 43 6.08 -14.40 -9.65
CA LYS A 43 5.52 -15.69 -9.20
C LYS A 43 4.57 -15.51 -8.02
N ALA A 44 4.99 -14.71 -7.04
CA ALA A 44 4.16 -14.42 -5.87
C ALA A 44 2.88 -13.64 -6.25
N LEU A 45 3.00 -12.65 -7.14
CA LEU A 45 1.85 -11.92 -7.70
C LEU A 45 0.87 -12.88 -8.38
N LEU A 46 1.34 -13.76 -9.26
CA LEU A 46 0.49 -14.70 -10.00
C LEU A 46 -0.27 -15.65 -9.06
N ARG A 47 0.40 -16.19 -8.03
CA ARG A 47 -0.25 -17.02 -6.99
C ARG A 47 -1.36 -16.26 -6.27
N THR A 48 -1.12 -14.98 -6.03
CA THR A 48 -2.05 -14.11 -5.29
C THR A 48 -3.24 -13.71 -6.14
N ILE A 49 -3.04 -13.41 -7.43
CA ILE A 49 -4.13 -13.17 -8.39
C ILE A 49 -5.08 -14.37 -8.38
N ASN A 50 -4.56 -15.58 -8.61
CA ASN A 50 -5.37 -16.81 -8.62
C ASN A 50 -6.10 -17.06 -7.29
N TRP A 51 -5.41 -16.83 -6.16
CA TRP A 51 -6.01 -16.94 -4.84
C TRP A 51 -7.19 -15.99 -4.68
N VAL A 52 -6.97 -14.70 -4.95
CA VAL A 52 -7.97 -13.65 -4.81
C VAL A 52 -9.15 -13.85 -5.76
N GLU A 53 -8.93 -14.31 -6.99
CA GLU A 53 -10.00 -14.69 -7.92
C GLU A 53 -10.85 -15.84 -7.37
N THR A 54 -10.23 -16.84 -6.74
CA THR A 54 -10.95 -17.95 -6.12
C THR A 54 -11.85 -17.43 -4.99
N LEU A 55 -11.30 -16.57 -4.12
CA LEU A 55 -12.04 -15.99 -3.00
C LEU A 55 -13.20 -15.08 -3.45
N THR A 56 -13.05 -14.36 -4.56
CA THR A 56 -14.05 -13.42 -5.06
C THR A 56 -15.14 -14.09 -5.89
N ARG A 57 -14.84 -15.20 -6.58
CA ARG A 57 -15.85 -15.99 -7.32
C ARG A 57 -16.90 -16.63 -6.42
N GLU A 58 -16.49 -17.05 -5.23
CA GLU A 58 -17.35 -17.73 -4.26
C GLU A 58 -18.30 -16.80 -3.50
N ARG A 59 -18.19 -15.47 -3.68
CA ARG A 59 -19.01 -14.50 -2.95
C ARG A 59 -19.82 -13.63 -3.89
N GLU A 60 -21.11 -13.49 -3.59
CA GLU A 60 -21.82 -12.29 -3.98
C GLU A 60 -21.16 -11.12 -3.23
N ILE A 61 -20.66 -10.13 -3.97
CA ILE A 61 -20.28 -8.84 -3.42
C ILE A 61 -21.59 -8.14 -3.04
N THR A 62 -22.20 -8.58 -1.93
CA THR A 62 -23.47 -8.03 -1.45
C THR A 62 -23.23 -6.63 -0.89
N THR A 63 -24.16 -5.73 -1.17
CA THR A 63 -24.17 -4.34 -0.68
C THR A 63 -24.12 -4.32 0.85
N GLY A 64 -23.01 -3.85 1.40
CA GLY A 64 -22.70 -3.89 2.83
C GLY A 64 -21.22 -3.54 3.02
N THR A 65 -20.63 -3.89 4.15
CA THR A 65 -19.25 -3.50 4.49
C THR A 65 -18.20 -4.40 3.84
N TYR A 66 -17.02 -3.86 3.49
CA TYR A 66 -15.89 -4.66 2.99
C TYR A 66 -15.06 -5.35 4.09
N LYS A 67 -15.47 -5.25 5.37
CA LYS A 67 -14.70 -5.73 6.54
C LYS A 67 -14.23 -7.19 6.46
N THR A 68 -15.01 -8.08 5.85
CA THR A 68 -14.68 -9.52 5.77
C THR A 68 -14.17 -9.95 4.39
N ILE A 69 -14.11 -9.03 3.43
CA ILE A 69 -13.70 -9.32 2.06
C ILE A 69 -12.18 -9.43 2.02
N LEU A 70 -11.67 -10.49 1.38
CA LEU A 70 -10.23 -10.79 1.24
C LEU A 70 -9.48 -10.92 2.58
N ARG A 71 -10.18 -11.47 3.60
CA ARG A 71 -9.61 -11.84 4.91
C ARG A 71 -9.99 -13.26 5.33
N ARG A 72 -10.17 -14.18 4.39
CA ARG A 72 -10.53 -15.58 4.66
C ARG A 72 -9.43 -16.31 5.41
N THR A 73 -8.16 -16.01 5.12
CA THR A 73 -7.06 -16.77 5.71
C THR A 73 -6.94 -16.59 7.24
N ASN A 74 -7.27 -15.40 7.76
CA ASN A 74 -7.25 -15.01 9.18
C ASN A 74 -6.27 -15.84 10.07
N PRO A 75 -4.94 -15.68 9.89
CA PRO A 75 -3.94 -16.50 10.58
C PRO A 75 -4.05 -16.43 12.11
N LEU A 76 -3.57 -17.48 12.78
CA LEU A 76 -3.42 -17.50 14.24
C LEU A 76 -2.01 -17.04 14.63
N ILE A 77 -1.92 -16.07 15.54
CA ILE A 77 -0.69 -15.64 16.19
C ILE A 77 -0.83 -15.95 17.68
N ALA A 78 0.04 -16.80 18.22
CA ALA A 78 -0.08 -17.30 19.59
C ALA A 78 -1.51 -17.80 19.92
N ASP A 79 -2.08 -18.60 19.02
CA ASP A 79 -3.44 -19.17 19.09
C ASP A 79 -4.60 -18.15 19.06
N VAL A 80 -4.33 -16.88 18.78
CA VAL A 80 -5.33 -15.82 18.62
C VAL A 80 -5.46 -15.46 17.15
N PRO A 81 -6.69 -15.39 16.58
CA PRO A 81 -6.87 -14.96 15.19
C PRO A 81 -6.37 -13.53 14.98
N LEU A 82 -5.79 -13.25 13.81
CA LEU A 82 -5.29 -11.92 13.45
C LEU A 82 -6.41 -10.88 13.57
N TYR A 83 -7.57 -11.12 12.96
CA TYR A 83 -8.72 -10.25 12.98
C TYR A 83 -9.80 -10.71 13.97
N ASN A 84 -10.36 -9.74 14.69
CA ASN A 84 -11.63 -9.90 15.39
C ASN A 84 -12.77 -9.26 14.58
N PHE A 85 -13.56 -10.08 13.89
CA PHE A 85 -14.66 -9.58 13.05
C PHE A 85 -15.90 -9.15 13.84
N ASP A 86 -15.99 -9.48 15.13
CA ASP A 86 -17.10 -9.09 16.01
C ASP A 86 -16.87 -7.71 16.65
N ALA A 87 -15.69 -7.12 16.47
CA ALA A 87 -15.37 -5.78 16.95
C ALA A 87 -16.10 -4.69 16.14
N GLU A 88 -16.39 -3.56 16.79
CA GLU A 88 -16.98 -2.39 16.15
C GLU A 88 -16.12 -1.89 14.98
N TYR A 89 -14.81 -1.85 15.20
CA TYR A 89 -13.81 -1.51 14.18
C TYR A 89 -12.98 -2.73 13.84
N LEU A 90 -12.67 -2.87 12.54
CA LEU A 90 -11.79 -3.92 12.07
C LEU A 90 -10.36 -3.57 12.47
N ALA A 91 -9.78 -4.34 13.38
CA ALA A 91 -8.41 -4.17 13.84
C ALA A 91 -7.77 -5.54 14.09
N TRP A 92 -6.45 -5.53 14.26
CA TRP A 92 -5.73 -6.74 14.63
C TRP A 92 -5.80 -6.96 16.14
N ASN A 93 -5.83 -8.23 16.55
CA ASN A 93 -5.68 -8.61 17.96
C ASN A 93 -4.24 -8.45 18.46
N HIS A 94 -3.29 -8.14 17.57
CA HIS A 94 -1.88 -7.96 17.85
C HIS A 94 -1.40 -6.61 17.32
N ASN A 95 -0.52 -5.94 18.07
CA ASN A 95 0.11 -4.72 17.62
C ASN A 95 1.34 -5.06 16.76
N PRO A 96 1.36 -4.70 15.46
CA PRO A 96 2.52 -4.98 14.60
C PRO A 96 3.81 -4.32 15.07
N ALA A 97 3.73 -3.25 15.86
CA ALA A 97 4.91 -2.55 16.36
C ALA A 97 5.72 -3.37 17.39
N ASP A 98 5.12 -4.41 17.98
CA ASP A 98 5.78 -5.22 19.01
C ASP A 98 6.82 -6.17 18.41
N GLU A 99 6.74 -6.48 17.10
CA GLU A 99 7.58 -7.48 16.45
C GLU A 99 8.07 -7.03 15.06
N ARG A 100 9.39 -6.80 14.93
CA ARG A 100 10.00 -6.33 13.66
C ARG A 100 9.75 -7.25 12.45
N ARG A 101 9.52 -8.55 12.67
CA ARG A 101 9.31 -9.55 11.61
C ARG A 101 7.84 -9.86 11.33
N PHE A 102 6.91 -9.18 12.02
CA PHE A 102 5.50 -9.52 12.02
C PHE A 102 4.90 -9.69 10.62
N TYR A 103 5.08 -8.70 9.74
CA TYR A 103 4.59 -8.76 8.35
C TYR A 103 5.25 -9.88 7.53
N GLY A 104 6.54 -10.14 7.74
CA GLY A 104 7.26 -11.18 7.03
C GLY A 104 6.77 -12.58 7.40
N ASP A 105 6.60 -12.82 8.69
CA ASP A 105 6.13 -14.11 9.20
C ASP A 105 4.67 -14.36 8.79
N LEU A 106 3.81 -13.33 8.83
CA LEU A 106 2.44 -13.40 8.32
C LEU A 106 2.39 -13.66 6.83
N LEU A 107 3.13 -12.89 6.02
CA LEU A 107 3.17 -13.09 4.57
C LEU A 107 3.61 -14.51 4.22
N GLN A 108 4.65 -15.02 4.89
CA GLN A 108 5.12 -16.38 4.68
C GLN A 108 4.00 -17.40 4.94
N GLN A 109 3.27 -17.27 6.05
CA GLN A 109 2.12 -18.13 6.36
C GLN A 109 1.04 -18.04 5.28
N MET A 110 0.73 -16.84 4.77
CA MET A 110 -0.28 -16.66 3.72
C MET A 110 0.15 -17.32 2.42
N MET A 111 1.41 -17.11 2.03
CA MET A 111 1.94 -17.67 0.79
C MET A 111 1.94 -19.20 0.83
N GLN A 112 2.20 -19.84 1.97
CA GLN A 112 2.14 -21.30 2.11
C GLN A 112 0.75 -21.89 1.84
N GLN A 113 -0.32 -21.14 2.09
CA GLN A 113 -1.69 -21.61 1.85
C GLN A 113 -2.14 -21.47 0.39
N ARG A 114 -1.41 -20.68 -0.41
CA ARG A 114 -1.76 -20.43 -1.81
C ARG A 114 -1.17 -21.51 -2.70
N PRO A 115 -1.99 -22.18 -3.53
CA PRO A 115 -1.48 -23.17 -4.47
C PRO A 115 -0.38 -22.60 -5.37
N GLU A 116 0.62 -23.42 -5.68
CA GLU A 116 1.59 -23.08 -6.71
C GLU A 116 0.90 -22.99 -8.07
N VAL A 117 1.24 -21.96 -8.84
CA VAL A 117 0.69 -21.76 -10.19
C VAL A 117 1.66 -22.35 -11.19
N ARG A 118 1.13 -23.17 -12.12
CA ARG A 118 1.94 -23.80 -13.18
C ARG A 118 2.19 -22.85 -14.35
N ASP A 119 1.32 -21.86 -14.52
CA ASP A 119 1.41 -20.89 -15.60
C ASP A 119 2.63 -20.00 -15.43
N GLN A 120 3.32 -19.75 -16.54
CA GLN A 120 4.53 -18.94 -16.57
C GLN A 120 4.28 -17.52 -17.05
N TYR A 121 3.05 -17.17 -17.44
CA TYR A 121 2.72 -15.85 -17.99
C TYR A 121 1.80 -15.10 -17.03
N LEU A 122 2.06 -13.80 -16.87
CA LEU A 122 1.11 -12.94 -16.19
C LEU A 122 -0.07 -12.68 -17.12
N PRO A 123 -1.32 -12.71 -16.61
CA PRO A 123 -2.44 -12.19 -17.39
C PRO A 123 -2.29 -10.67 -17.56
N ASP A 124 -3.14 -10.04 -18.37
CA ASP A 124 -3.19 -8.58 -18.44
C ASP A 124 -3.62 -7.99 -17.09
N ILE A 125 -2.61 -7.72 -16.25
CA ILE A 125 -2.84 -7.29 -14.88
C ILE A 125 -3.64 -5.98 -14.84
N GLY A 126 -3.46 -5.08 -15.80
CA GLY A 126 -4.14 -3.77 -15.79
C GLY A 126 -5.66 -3.86 -15.96
N SER A 127 -6.16 -4.89 -16.63
CA SER A 127 -7.61 -5.15 -16.73
C SER A 127 -8.17 -5.90 -15.52
N MET A 128 -7.32 -6.61 -14.77
CA MET A 128 -7.73 -7.45 -13.63
C MET A 128 -7.60 -6.74 -12.27
N GLY A 129 -6.74 -5.74 -12.16
CA GLY A 129 -6.48 -5.03 -10.90
C GLY A 129 -5.21 -4.17 -10.95
N ARG A 130 -4.73 -3.78 -9.77
CA ARG A 130 -3.52 -2.96 -9.61
C ARG A 130 -2.70 -3.42 -8.41
N ILE A 131 -1.40 -3.14 -8.48
CA ILE A 131 -0.45 -3.44 -7.41
C ILE A 131 -0.30 -2.20 -6.54
N LEU A 132 -0.56 -2.38 -5.25
CA LEU A 132 -0.37 -1.38 -4.21
C LEU A 132 0.97 -1.64 -3.50
N SER A 133 1.77 -0.61 -3.28
CA SER A 133 2.84 -0.57 -2.28
C SER A 133 2.31 0.08 -1.01
N PHE A 134 2.46 -0.62 0.12
CA PHE A 134 2.08 -0.16 1.45
C PHE A 134 3.30 -0.14 2.37
N GLU A 135 3.59 0.99 2.99
CA GLU A 135 4.67 1.08 3.98
C GLU A 135 4.22 0.57 5.35
N THR A 136 4.93 -0.42 5.86
CA THR A 136 4.49 -1.14 7.07
C THR A 136 4.84 -0.42 8.38
N SER A 137 5.71 0.58 8.33
CA SER A 137 6.22 1.31 9.50
C SER A 137 5.45 2.58 9.84
N ILE A 138 4.47 2.97 9.02
CA ILE A 138 3.79 4.26 9.16
C ILE A 138 2.28 4.06 9.03
N SER A 139 1.53 4.49 10.05
CA SER A 139 0.08 4.60 10.04
C SER A 139 -0.34 5.69 11.02
N ALA A 140 -1.41 6.43 10.69
CA ALA A 140 -1.95 7.44 11.59
C ALA A 140 -2.85 6.81 12.67
N GLY A 141 -3.45 5.64 12.38
CA GLY A 141 -4.38 4.96 13.28
C GLY A 141 -5.63 5.81 13.60
N ASP A 142 -5.99 6.75 12.73
CA ASP A 142 -7.10 7.69 12.95
C ASP A 142 -8.45 7.18 12.42
N GLY A 143 -8.44 6.05 11.70
CA GLY A 143 -9.61 5.41 11.12
C GLY A 143 -10.18 6.10 9.87
N ALA A 144 -9.56 7.19 9.38
CA ALA A 144 -10.06 7.87 8.19
C ALA A 144 -9.99 6.99 6.94
N PRO A 145 -8.88 6.27 6.65
CA PRO A 145 -8.83 5.31 5.54
C PRO A 145 -9.82 4.14 5.70
N LEU A 146 -10.03 3.66 6.93
CA LEU A 146 -11.02 2.62 7.23
C LEU A 146 -12.44 3.06 6.84
N GLU A 147 -12.87 4.25 7.26
CA GLU A 147 -14.20 4.78 6.95
C GLU A 147 -14.37 5.09 5.46
N ALA A 148 -13.39 5.75 4.83
CA ALA A 148 -13.43 6.10 3.42
C ALA A 148 -13.48 4.88 2.49
N SER A 149 -12.89 3.76 2.92
CA SER A 149 -12.90 2.49 2.20
C SER A 149 -13.99 1.52 2.66
N GLN A 150 -14.93 1.96 3.50
CA GLN A 150 -16.03 1.14 4.03
C GLN A 150 -15.54 -0.17 4.69
N GLY A 151 -14.41 -0.10 5.38
CA GLY A 151 -13.74 -1.22 6.04
C GLY A 151 -12.93 -2.13 5.12
N PHE A 152 -12.58 -1.69 3.91
CA PHE A 152 -11.70 -2.47 3.05
C PHE A 152 -10.27 -2.50 3.60
N VAL A 153 -9.73 -1.39 4.10
CA VAL A 153 -8.55 -1.40 4.99
C VAL A 153 -8.98 -1.46 6.46
N ASP A 154 -8.09 -1.88 7.35
CA ASP A 154 -8.34 -1.92 8.78
C ASP A 154 -7.96 -0.62 9.50
N LEU A 155 -8.11 -0.59 10.83
CA LEU A 155 -7.86 0.59 11.66
C LEU A 155 -6.40 1.06 11.64
N ASN A 156 -5.46 0.16 11.31
CA ASN A 156 -4.03 0.46 11.17
C ASN A 156 -3.68 0.69 9.70
N ASP A 157 -4.65 1.11 8.89
CA ASP A 157 -4.50 1.39 7.46
C ASP A 157 -4.03 0.16 6.66
N THR A 158 -4.13 -1.06 7.20
CA THR A 158 -3.52 -2.20 6.52
C THR A 158 -4.49 -2.84 5.50
N PRO A 159 -4.04 -3.10 4.25
CA PRO A 159 -4.84 -3.80 3.24
C PRO A 159 -5.24 -5.22 3.69
N PRO A 160 -6.29 -5.82 3.10
CA PRO A 160 -6.72 -7.19 3.44
C PRO A 160 -5.60 -8.23 3.26
N VAL A 161 -5.41 -9.12 4.24
CA VAL A 161 -4.30 -10.08 4.28
C VAL A 161 -4.22 -11.04 3.07
N ASP A 162 -5.35 -11.36 2.44
CA ASP A 162 -5.36 -12.23 1.25
C ASP A 162 -4.77 -11.54 0.01
N THR A 163 -4.59 -10.22 0.03
CA THR A 163 -4.02 -9.45 -1.08
C THR A 163 -2.50 -9.37 -1.07
N TRP A 164 -1.86 -9.63 0.07
CA TRP A 164 -0.42 -9.44 0.28
C TRP A 164 0.39 -10.46 -0.47
N PHE A 165 1.48 -10.11 -1.15
CA PHE A 165 2.25 -11.12 -1.91
C PHE A 165 3.76 -10.95 -1.90
N TYR A 166 4.28 -9.78 -1.56
CA TYR A 166 5.72 -9.56 -1.55
C TYR A 166 6.11 -8.53 -0.49
N LEU A 167 7.28 -8.68 0.11
CA LEU A 167 7.80 -7.76 1.12
C LEU A 167 9.23 -7.38 0.74
N LYS A 168 9.53 -6.08 0.67
CA LYS A 168 10.86 -5.57 0.34
C LYS A 168 11.32 -4.60 1.41
N SER A 169 12.55 -4.78 1.88
CA SER A 169 13.21 -3.83 2.77
C SER A 169 13.97 -2.76 1.99
N ASN A 170 14.17 -1.60 2.61
CA ASN A 170 14.90 -0.46 2.04
C ASN A 170 14.35 -0.06 0.66
N TYR A 171 13.03 0.16 0.60
CA TYR A 171 12.34 0.51 -0.63
C TYR A 171 12.15 2.02 -0.71
N ASP A 172 12.49 2.61 -1.86
CA ASP A 172 12.29 4.03 -2.11
C ASP A 172 10.85 4.29 -2.57
N HIS A 173 10.06 4.93 -1.71
CA HIS A 173 8.67 5.28 -1.99
C HIS A 173 8.61 6.65 -2.70
N GLY A 174 9.22 6.68 -3.89
CA GLY A 174 9.31 7.87 -4.75
C GLY A 174 10.43 8.82 -4.34
N THR A 175 10.21 10.13 -4.50
CA THR A 175 11.24 11.17 -4.24
C THR A 175 11.41 11.51 -2.76
N SER A 176 10.51 11.05 -1.90
CA SER A 176 10.35 11.68 -0.59
C SER A 176 11.27 11.05 0.46
N TYR A 177 11.36 9.72 0.56
CA TYR A 177 12.18 9.02 1.56
C TYR A 177 12.30 7.52 1.25
N ALA A 178 13.28 6.87 1.89
CA ALA A 178 13.43 5.42 1.88
C ALA A 178 12.65 4.82 3.06
N CYS A 179 11.82 3.83 2.77
CA CYS A 179 11.02 3.10 3.75
C CYS A 179 11.83 1.91 4.28
N GLU A 180 11.70 1.60 5.58
CA GLU A 180 12.34 0.41 6.14
C GLU A 180 11.83 -0.87 5.47
N GLN A 181 10.52 -0.93 5.23
CA GLN A 181 9.85 -2.08 4.66
C GLN A 181 8.55 -1.69 3.94
N VAL A 182 8.34 -2.28 2.77
CA VAL A 182 7.14 -2.12 1.95
C VAL A 182 6.54 -3.47 1.63
N LEU A 183 5.25 -3.57 1.88
CA LEU A 183 4.38 -4.69 1.56
C LEU A 183 3.66 -4.42 0.24
N PHE A 184 3.76 -5.36 -0.69
CA PHE A 184 3.05 -5.30 -1.95
C PHE A 184 1.77 -6.11 -1.88
N CYS A 185 0.68 -5.49 -2.34
CA CYS A 185 -0.65 -6.05 -2.31
C CYS A 185 -1.28 -6.03 -3.71
N TRP A 186 -2.03 -7.08 -4.06
CA TRP A 186 -2.82 -7.16 -5.27
C TRP A 186 -4.25 -6.71 -4.99
N ILE A 187 -4.66 -5.58 -5.58
CA ILE A 187 -6.01 -5.04 -5.44
C ILE A 187 -6.81 -5.36 -6.71
N PRO A 188 -7.82 -6.24 -6.66
CA PRO A 188 -8.62 -6.56 -7.82
C PRO A 188 -9.38 -5.35 -8.35
N LYS A 189 -9.69 -5.37 -9.65
CA LYS A 189 -10.34 -4.26 -10.35
C LYS A 189 -11.59 -3.74 -9.65
N ALA A 190 -12.40 -4.65 -9.13
CA ALA A 190 -13.65 -4.34 -8.43
C ALA A 190 -13.45 -3.51 -7.14
N PHE A 191 -12.26 -3.52 -6.55
CA PHE A 191 -11.94 -2.82 -5.29
C PHE A 191 -11.01 -1.62 -5.48
N GLU A 192 -10.55 -1.32 -6.71
CA GLU A 192 -9.64 -0.19 -6.97
C GLU A 192 -10.22 1.14 -6.50
N ASN A 193 -11.50 1.41 -6.78
CA ASN A 193 -12.14 2.67 -6.37
C ASN A 193 -12.21 2.80 -4.85
N VAL A 194 -12.46 1.70 -4.15
CA VAL A 194 -12.55 1.67 -2.68
C VAL A 194 -11.18 1.87 -2.05
N MET A 195 -10.15 1.23 -2.60
CA MET A 195 -8.77 1.45 -2.16
C MET A 195 -8.33 2.89 -2.47
N GLN A 196 -8.67 3.43 -3.64
CA GLN A 196 -8.36 4.82 -3.99
C GLN A 196 -9.00 5.81 -3.01
N SER A 197 -10.21 5.55 -2.52
CA SER A 197 -10.83 6.37 -1.47
C SER A 197 -10.02 6.38 -0.18
N ALA A 198 -9.44 5.25 0.25
CA ALA A 198 -8.52 5.21 1.38
C ALA A 198 -7.25 6.03 1.11
N ILE A 199 -6.63 5.84 -0.06
CA ILE A 199 -5.41 6.59 -0.46
C ILE A 199 -5.67 8.10 -0.43
N ASN A 200 -6.83 8.56 -0.88
CA ASN A 200 -7.15 9.98 -0.99
C ASN A 200 -7.30 10.69 0.36
N VAL A 201 -7.57 9.95 1.44
CA VAL A 201 -7.77 10.53 2.79
C VAL A 201 -6.59 10.27 3.73
N GLU A 202 -5.67 9.39 3.34
CA GLU A 202 -4.50 9.05 4.14
C GLU A 202 -3.46 10.18 4.08
N ILE A 203 -2.97 10.59 5.25
CA ILE A 203 -2.19 11.83 5.39
C ILE A 203 -0.67 11.62 5.38
N LEU A 204 -0.20 10.39 5.61
CA LEU A 204 1.22 10.03 5.72
C LEU A 204 1.79 9.49 4.40
N ASP A 205 0.95 9.35 3.38
CA ASP A 205 1.29 8.85 2.04
C ASP A 205 1.89 7.43 2.08
N SER A 206 1.30 6.58 2.93
CA SER A 206 1.73 5.18 3.17
C SER A 206 1.34 4.22 2.05
N TYR A 207 0.48 4.67 1.13
CA TYR A 207 -0.01 3.90 -0.01
C TYR A 207 0.40 4.51 -1.34
N ARG A 208 0.89 3.70 -2.28
CA ARG A 208 1.00 4.13 -3.68
C ARG A 208 0.70 3.01 -4.65
N TRP A 209 0.24 3.38 -5.83
CA TRP A 209 0.16 2.44 -6.94
C TRP A 209 1.54 2.26 -7.57
N VAL A 210 1.94 1.01 -7.80
CA VAL A 210 3.27 0.67 -8.34
C VAL A 210 3.47 1.17 -9.77
N ASP A 211 2.42 1.19 -10.59
CA ASP A 211 2.46 1.76 -11.95
C ASP A 211 2.69 3.27 -11.97
N GLU A 212 2.45 3.96 -10.86
CA GLU A 212 2.72 5.38 -10.70
C GLU A 212 4.07 5.63 -10.02
N ASN A 213 4.37 4.89 -8.94
CA ASN A 213 5.53 5.10 -8.08
C ASN A 213 6.81 4.39 -8.56
N ASP A 214 6.70 3.18 -9.11
CA ASP A 214 7.82 2.35 -9.56
C ASP A 214 7.56 1.81 -10.97
N ARG A 215 7.51 2.76 -11.90
CA ARG A 215 7.24 2.53 -13.33
C ARG A 215 8.21 1.53 -13.96
N LEU A 216 9.46 1.47 -13.49
CA LEU A 216 10.47 0.57 -14.04
C LEU A 216 10.17 -0.88 -13.67
N LEU A 217 9.85 -1.16 -12.40
CA LEU A 217 9.36 -2.47 -11.99
C LEU A 217 8.10 -2.84 -12.77
N TYR A 218 7.13 -1.92 -12.86
CA TYR A 218 5.88 -2.18 -13.57
C TYR A 218 6.11 -2.53 -15.05
N GLN A 219 6.98 -1.79 -15.74
CA GLN A 219 7.38 -2.08 -17.12
C GLN A 219 8.12 -3.42 -17.26
N GLN A 220 8.94 -3.81 -16.28
CA GLN A 220 9.58 -5.12 -16.26
C GLN A 220 8.54 -6.23 -16.17
N LEU A 221 7.52 -6.10 -15.31
CA LEU A 221 6.42 -7.07 -15.20
C LEU A 221 5.65 -7.18 -16.53
N GLN A 222 5.41 -6.07 -17.22
CA GLN A 222 4.72 -6.07 -18.52
C GLN A 222 5.44 -6.85 -19.62
N LYS A 223 6.78 -7.01 -19.54
CA LYS A 223 7.53 -7.82 -20.51
C LYS A 223 7.23 -9.32 -20.41
N HIS A 224 6.62 -9.76 -19.30
CA HIS A 224 6.22 -11.15 -19.06
C HIS A 224 4.74 -11.42 -19.37
N LEU A 225 4.05 -10.45 -19.97
CA LEU A 225 2.71 -10.66 -20.51
C LEU A 225 2.78 -11.51 -21.79
N PRO A 226 1.78 -12.35 -22.08
CA PRO A 226 1.69 -13.04 -23.35
C PRO A 226 1.62 -12.00 -24.47
N GLN A 227 2.41 -12.19 -25.52
CA GLN A 227 2.32 -11.37 -26.73
C GLN A 227 1.04 -11.78 -27.46
N SER A 228 0.08 -10.86 -27.56
CA SER A 228 -1.19 -11.05 -28.29
C SER A 228 -0.98 -11.05 -29.80
#